data_AF-A0A8J4RXR6-F1
#
_entry.id   AF-A0A8J4RXR6-F1
#
_cell.length_a   1.000
_cell.length_b   1.000
_cell.length_c   1.000
_cell.angle_alpha   90.00
_cell.angle_beta   90.00
_cell.angle_gamma   90.00
#
_symmetry.space_group_name_H-M   'P 1'
#
loop_
_entity.id
_entity.type
_entity.pdbx_description
1 polymer ?
#
loop_
_entity_poly.entity_id
_entity_poly.type
_entity_poly.pdbx_seq_one_letter_code
_entity_poly.pdbx_strand_id
1 'polypeptide(L)'
;MANTPFYLVSLLLLLGAISAFHQQVVAVKPVPSLKLNSHILQESITKQVNDDPNAGWEATMNPRFANYTVGQFKRILGVKPTPQKDLKSIPLITHPKSSKLPTSFDARTAWPQCSTIGRILGKLLDWFIFCH
;
A
#
# COMPACT_ATOMS: atom_id res chain seq x y z
N MET A 1 56.96 -23.72 -8.35
CA MET A 1 56.49 -22.53 -9.10
C MET A 1 55.42 -22.99 -10.10
N ALA A 2 54.12 -22.91 -9.78
CA ALA A 2 53.05 -23.15 -10.77
C ALA A 2 51.59 -22.83 -10.32
N ASN A 3 51.30 -22.24 -9.15
CA ASN A 3 49.89 -22.23 -8.67
C ASN A 3 49.25 -20.85 -8.53
N THR A 4 50.03 -19.77 -8.57
CA THR A 4 49.55 -18.38 -8.47
C THR A 4 48.55 -17.94 -9.57
N PRO A 5 48.65 -18.34 -10.85
CA PRO A 5 47.69 -17.88 -11.86
C PRO A 5 46.30 -18.53 -11.70
N PHE A 6 46.25 -19.78 -11.22
CA PHE A 6 44.99 -20.51 -11.04
C PHE A 6 44.14 -19.96 -9.89
N TYR A 7 44.76 -19.52 -8.79
CA TYR A 7 44.04 -18.89 -7.68
C TYR A 7 43.46 -17.52 -8.06
N LEU A 8 44.19 -16.74 -8.85
CA LEU A 8 43.72 -15.45 -9.35
C LEU A 8 42.51 -15.60 -10.29
N VAL A 9 42.57 -16.55 -11.23
CA VAL A 9 41.45 -16.85 -12.13
C VAL A 9 40.23 -17.36 -11.35
N SER A 10 40.44 -18.25 -10.38
CA SER A 10 39.36 -18.77 -9.54
C SER A 10 38.72 -17.69 -8.67
N LEU A 11 39.51 -16.77 -8.12
CA LEU A 11 39.03 -15.62 -7.35
C LEU A 11 38.23 -14.65 -8.24
N LEU A 12 38.71 -14.35 -9.44
CA LEU A 12 38.00 -13.47 -10.39
C LEU A 12 36.66 -14.08 -10.84
N LEU A 13 36.60 -15.41 -11.05
CA LEU A 13 35.35 -16.11 -11.37
C LEU A 13 34.37 -16.08 -10.19
N LEU A 14 34.84 -16.24 -8.95
CA LEU A 14 34.00 -16.11 -7.75
C LEU A 14 33.43 -14.69 -7.59
N LEU A 15 34.25 -13.66 -7.78
CA LEU A 15 33.77 -12.26 -7.73
C LEU A 15 32.78 -11.95 -8.86
N GLY A 16 33.01 -12.49 -10.07
CA GLY A 16 32.09 -12.37 -11.19
C GLY A 16 30.73 -13.02 -10.91
N ALA A 17 30.72 -14.18 -10.27
CA ALA A 17 29.49 -14.86 -9.86
C ALA A 17 28.73 -14.08 -8.78
N ILE A 18 29.42 -13.48 -7.79
CA ILE A 18 28.79 -12.67 -6.73
C ILE A 18 28.18 -11.37 -7.31
N SER A 19 28.80 -10.78 -8.33
CA SER A 19 28.29 -9.59 -9.04
C SER A 19 27.00 -9.89 -9.82
N ALA A 20 26.89 -11.07 -10.45
CA ALA A 20 25.68 -11.49 -11.15
C ALA A 20 24.47 -11.76 -10.23
N PHE A 21 24.70 -11.90 -8.92
CA PHE A 21 23.66 -12.05 -7.90
C PHE A 21 23.13 -10.71 -7.34
N HIS A 22 23.52 -9.57 -7.91
CA HIS A 22 22.87 -8.30 -7.59
C HIS A 22 21.40 -8.34 -8.02
N GLN A 23 20.55 -8.58 -7.01
CA GLN A 23 19.10 -8.48 -7.00
C GLN A 23 18.57 -7.58 -8.12
N GLN A 24 17.84 -8.17 -9.06
CA GLN A 24 16.87 -7.43 -9.87
C GLN A 24 15.76 -6.94 -8.94
N VAL A 25 16.03 -5.85 -8.23
CA VAL A 25 14.99 -5.05 -7.59
C VAL A 25 14.28 -4.37 -8.75
N VAL A 26 13.01 -4.71 -8.97
CA VAL A 26 12.16 -4.00 -9.93
C VAL A 26 12.02 -2.57 -9.44
N ALA A 27 12.88 -1.68 -9.94
CA ALA A 27 12.81 -0.27 -9.64
C ALA A 27 11.57 0.31 -10.34
N VAL A 28 10.58 0.72 -9.56
CA VAL A 28 9.47 1.54 -10.07
C VAL A 28 10.07 2.79 -10.68
N LYS A 29 9.72 3.12 -11.94
CA LYS A 29 10.17 4.36 -12.58
C LYS A 29 9.87 5.54 -11.65
N PRO A 30 10.87 6.38 -11.31
CA PRO A 30 10.64 7.50 -10.41
C PRO A 30 9.60 8.43 -11.01
N VAL A 31 8.58 8.75 -10.21
CA VAL A 31 7.57 9.74 -10.62
C VAL A 31 8.27 11.11 -10.68
N PRO A 32 8.13 11.87 -11.78
CA PRO A 32 8.74 13.20 -11.88
C PRO A 32 8.33 14.08 -10.71
N SER A 33 9.27 14.87 -10.18
CA SER A 33 9.03 15.79 -9.04
C SER A 33 7.85 16.74 -9.29
N LEU A 34 7.71 17.23 -10.53
CA LEU A 34 6.59 18.06 -10.97
C LEU A 34 5.22 17.38 -10.75
N LYS A 35 5.13 16.07 -10.99
CA LYS A 35 3.91 15.28 -10.77
C LYS A 35 3.66 14.97 -9.29
N LEU A 36 4.70 15.04 -8.44
CA LEU A 36 4.52 14.89 -7.00
C LEU A 36 4.03 16.19 -6.35
N ASN A 37 4.39 17.34 -6.90
CA ASN A 37 4.03 18.66 -6.36
C ASN A 37 2.69 19.20 -6.88
N SER A 38 2.09 18.58 -7.90
CA SER A 38 0.76 18.96 -8.38
C SER A 38 -0.32 18.70 -7.33
N HIS A 39 -1.36 19.54 -7.32
CA HIS A 39 -2.56 19.31 -6.50
C HIS A 39 -3.22 17.98 -6.85
N ILE A 40 -3.67 17.27 -5.82
CA ILE A 40 -4.34 15.97 -5.98
C ILE A 40 -5.77 16.11 -6.49
N LEU A 41 -6.49 17.12 -5.99
CA LEU A 41 -7.86 17.39 -6.41
C LEU A 41 -7.88 18.30 -7.64
N GLN A 42 -8.65 17.92 -8.65
CA GLN A 42 -8.79 18.65 -9.90
C GLN A 42 -10.26 18.56 -10.35
N GLU A 43 -10.86 19.69 -10.69
CA GLU A 43 -12.26 19.75 -11.15
C GLU A 43 -12.51 18.89 -12.39
N SER A 44 -11.53 18.80 -13.28
CA SER A 44 -11.58 17.95 -14.48
C SER A 44 -11.79 16.47 -14.14
N ILE A 45 -11.13 15.98 -13.08
CA ILE A 45 -11.25 14.59 -12.62
C ILE A 45 -12.63 14.38 -11.99
N THR A 46 -13.07 15.31 -11.14
CA THR A 46 -14.41 15.26 -10.53
C THR A 46 -15.50 15.22 -11.61
N LYS A 47 -15.41 16.11 -12.60
CA LYS A 47 -16.33 16.12 -13.73
C LYS A 47 -16.29 14.82 -14.52
N GLN A 48 -15.10 14.35 -14.89
CA GLN A 48 -14.95 13.11 -15.66
C GLN A 48 -15.59 11.91 -14.95
N VAL A 49 -15.45 11.80 -13.62
CA VAL A 49 -16.09 10.73 -12.85
C VAL A 49 -17.60 10.90 -12.86
N ASN A 50 -18.10 12.10 -12.59
CA ASN A 50 -19.54 12.35 -12.43
C ASN A 50 -20.29 12.33 -13.78
N ASP A 51 -19.60 12.53 -14.90
CA ASP A 51 -20.14 12.41 -16.25
C ASP A 51 -20.31 10.93 -16.68
N ASP A 52 -19.75 9.96 -15.97
CA ASP A 52 -19.95 8.52 -16.24
C ASP A 52 -21.32 8.06 -15.71
N PRO A 53 -22.26 7.67 -16.59
CA PRO A 53 -23.59 7.23 -16.16
C PRO A 53 -23.57 5.92 -15.36
N ASN A 54 -22.45 5.19 -15.35
CA ASN A 54 -22.29 3.95 -14.58
C ASN A 54 -21.63 4.17 -13.22
N ALA A 55 -21.25 5.40 -12.87
CA ALA A 55 -20.68 5.71 -11.58
C ALA A 55 -21.72 5.53 -10.46
N GLY A 56 -21.53 4.51 -9.62
CA GLY A 56 -22.37 4.28 -8.43
C GLY A 56 -22.06 5.20 -7.24
N TRP A 57 -21.30 6.28 -7.45
CA TRP A 57 -20.80 7.20 -6.42
C TRP A 57 -20.54 8.58 -7.03
N GLU A 58 -20.52 9.62 -6.19
CA GLU A 58 -20.28 11.00 -6.60
C GLU A 58 -18.89 11.46 -6.15
N ALA A 59 -18.12 12.04 -7.08
CA ALA A 59 -16.86 12.70 -6.79
C ALA A 59 -17.09 14.16 -6.36
N THR A 60 -16.28 14.64 -5.41
CA THR A 60 -16.30 16.03 -4.95
C THR A 60 -14.92 16.52 -4.54
N MET A 61 -14.75 17.84 -4.47
CA MET A 61 -13.53 18.51 -4.00
C MET A 61 -13.46 18.47 -2.48
N ASN A 62 -13.14 17.32 -1.90
CA ASN A 62 -13.13 17.13 -0.45
C ASN A 62 -12.21 18.16 0.25
N PRO A 63 -12.73 19.02 1.16
CA PRO A 63 -11.94 20.07 1.81
C PRO A 63 -10.72 19.55 2.56
N ARG A 64 -10.76 18.33 3.08
CA ARG A 64 -9.62 17.67 3.76
C ARG A 64 -8.38 17.60 2.87
N PHE A 65 -8.56 17.50 1.55
CA PHE A 65 -7.48 17.34 0.57
C PHE A 65 -7.32 18.54 -0.35
N ALA A 66 -8.01 19.66 -0.12
CA ALA A 66 -7.97 20.84 -0.99
C ALA A 66 -6.54 21.32 -1.32
N ASN A 67 -5.67 21.32 -0.31
CA ASN A 67 -4.28 21.77 -0.43
C ASN A 67 -3.26 20.62 -0.49
N TYR A 68 -3.71 19.39 -0.74
CA TYR A 68 -2.80 18.26 -0.83
C TYR A 68 -2.12 18.19 -2.19
N THR A 69 -0.81 17.97 -2.18
CA THR A 69 -0.09 17.51 -3.37
C THR A 69 -0.24 16.00 -3.54
N VAL A 70 0.03 15.49 -4.75
CA VAL A 70 0.10 14.05 -5.00
C VAL A 70 1.09 13.36 -4.06
N GLY A 71 2.24 14.00 -3.77
CA GLY A 71 3.24 13.48 -2.84
C GLY A 71 2.72 13.39 -1.40
N GLN A 72 2.00 14.40 -0.92
CA GLN A 72 1.37 14.38 0.41
C GLN A 72 0.26 13.32 0.49
N PHE A 73 -0.58 13.20 -0.56
CA PHE A 73 -1.63 12.19 -0.63
C PHE A 73 -1.07 10.77 -0.63
N LYS A 74 0.07 10.51 -1.27
CA LYS A 74 0.72 9.20 -1.21
C LYS A 74 1.13 8.76 0.20
N ARG A 75 1.43 9.70 1.11
CA ARG A 75 1.83 9.37 2.49
C ARG A 75 0.71 8.70 3.29
N ILE A 76 -0.55 8.98 2.97
CA ILE A 76 -1.69 8.33 3.64
C ILE A 76 -2.02 6.94 3.05
N LEU A 77 -1.43 6.58 1.91
CA LEU A 77 -1.56 5.26 1.25
C LEU A 77 -0.47 4.27 1.71
N GLY A 78 -0.22 4.20 3.02
CA GLY A 78 0.97 3.53 3.58
C GLY A 78 0.91 2.01 3.77
N VAL A 79 -0.08 1.31 3.22
CA VAL A 79 -0.20 -0.15 3.38
C VAL A 79 0.79 -0.86 2.46
N LYS A 80 1.64 -1.74 3.02
CA LYS A 80 2.52 -2.62 2.27
C LYS A 80 1.91 -4.03 2.20
N PRO A 81 2.18 -4.81 1.14
CA PRO A 81 1.74 -6.20 1.07
C PRO A 81 2.23 -7.00 2.29
N THR A 82 1.35 -7.81 2.86
CA THR A 82 1.70 -8.70 3.98
C THR A 82 2.74 -9.73 3.53
N PRO A 83 3.88 -9.86 4.22
CA PRO A 83 4.88 -10.88 3.90
C PRO A 83 4.30 -12.30 3.99
N GLN A 84 4.70 -13.18 3.07
CA GLN A 84 4.15 -14.56 3.01
C GLN A 84 4.36 -15.36 4.29
N LYS A 85 5.47 -15.12 5.01
CA LYS A 85 5.76 -15.75 6.31
C LYS A 85 4.69 -15.43 7.36
N ASP A 86 4.09 -14.24 7.31
CA ASP A 86 3.10 -13.76 8.28
C ASP A 86 1.69 -14.26 7.90
N LEU A 87 1.49 -14.73 6.67
CA LEU A 87 0.24 -15.37 6.24
C LEU A 87 0.15 -16.82 6.70
N LYS A 88 1.29 -17.54 6.75
CA LYS A 88 1.32 -18.97 7.12
C LYS A 88 0.90 -19.24 8.56
N SER A 89 0.96 -18.24 9.45
CA SER A 89 0.57 -18.34 10.84
C SER A 89 -0.93 -18.12 11.09
N ILE A 90 -1.70 -17.71 10.07
CA ILE A 90 -3.13 -17.40 10.21
C ILE A 90 -3.96 -18.59 9.69
N PRO A 91 -4.74 -19.27 10.54
CA PRO A 91 -5.59 -20.37 10.10
C PRO A 91 -6.71 -19.84 9.18
N LEU A 92 -6.84 -20.44 7.99
CA LEU A 92 -7.94 -20.14 7.08
C LEU A 92 -9.17 -20.96 7.47
N ILE A 93 -10.21 -20.29 7.99
CA ILE A 93 -11.49 -20.92 8.31
C ILE A 93 -12.42 -20.78 7.10
N THR A 94 -12.93 -21.90 6.60
CA THR A 94 -13.86 -21.94 5.46
C THR A 94 -15.20 -22.50 5.90
N HIS A 95 -16.29 -21.84 5.51
CA HIS A 95 -17.67 -22.28 5.80
C HIS A 95 -18.38 -22.74 4.52
N PRO A 96 -19.32 -23.71 4.60
CA PRO A 96 -20.16 -24.07 3.46
C PRO A 96 -20.99 -22.88 2.94
N LYS A 97 -21.18 -22.81 1.62
CA LYS A 97 -21.99 -21.77 0.96
C LYS A 97 -23.46 -21.72 1.42
N SER A 98 -23.96 -22.78 2.06
CA SER A 98 -25.34 -22.89 2.57
C SER A 98 -25.61 -22.06 3.83
N SER A 99 -24.61 -21.34 4.34
CA SER A 99 -24.77 -20.38 5.43
C SER A 99 -25.80 -19.32 5.02
N LYS A 100 -26.93 -19.20 5.74
CA LYS A 100 -27.96 -18.19 5.48
C LYS A 100 -27.42 -16.79 5.81
N LEU A 101 -26.63 -16.22 4.90
CA LEU A 101 -26.08 -14.87 5.02
C LEU A 101 -27.18 -13.83 4.77
N PRO A 102 -27.20 -12.72 5.54
CA PRO A 102 -28.16 -11.65 5.32
C PRO A 102 -27.84 -10.87 4.04
N THR A 103 -28.85 -10.27 3.43
CA THR A 103 -28.69 -9.40 2.25
C THR A 103 -27.88 -8.13 2.55
N SER A 104 -27.90 -7.66 3.80
CA SER A 104 -27.13 -6.51 4.28
C SER A 104 -26.60 -6.77 5.69
N PHE A 105 -25.42 -6.28 6.00
CA PHE A 105 -24.80 -6.43 7.31
C PHE A 105 -24.07 -5.16 7.73
N ASP A 106 -24.31 -4.69 8.96
CA ASP A 106 -23.56 -3.61 9.60
C ASP A 106 -23.09 -4.08 10.98
N ALA A 107 -21.77 -4.07 11.19
CA ALA A 107 -21.15 -4.47 12.44
C ALA A 107 -21.60 -3.60 13.63
N ARG A 108 -21.91 -2.32 13.40
CA ARG A 108 -22.37 -1.40 14.45
C ARG A 108 -23.74 -1.82 14.99
N THR A 109 -24.59 -2.35 14.12
CA THR A 109 -25.91 -2.87 14.47
C THR A 109 -25.83 -4.25 15.10
N ALA A 110 -24.92 -5.10 14.65
CA ALA A 110 -24.75 -6.46 15.20
C ALA A 110 -24.12 -6.48 16.61
N TRP A 111 -23.27 -5.50 16.93
CA TRP A 111 -22.60 -5.39 18.23
C TRP A 111 -22.71 -3.98 18.81
N PRO A 112 -23.92 -3.52 19.17
CA PRO A 112 -24.16 -2.15 19.63
C PRO A 112 -23.44 -1.82 20.95
N GLN A 113 -23.14 -2.82 21.78
CA GLN A 113 -22.38 -2.68 23.01
C GLN A 113 -20.90 -2.32 22.79
N CYS A 114 -20.38 -2.50 21.56
CA CYS A 114 -18.99 -2.27 21.21
C CYS A 114 -18.82 -0.90 20.54
N SER A 115 -18.70 0.16 21.35
CA SER A 115 -18.54 1.54 20.88
C SER A 115 -17.31 1.77 19.97
N THR A 116 -16.30 0.90 20.07
CA THR A 116 -15.08 0.96 19.24
C THR A 116 -15.34 0.70 17.76
N ILE A 117 -16.41 -0.03 17.40
CA ILE A 117 -16.73 -0.37 16.00
C ILE A 117 -17.17 0.87 15.22
N GLY A 118 -17.91 1.78 15.86
CA GLY A 118 -18.38 3.02 15.23
C GLY A 118 -17.37 4.17 15.25
N ARG A 119 -16.21 4.01 15.91
CA ARG A 119 -15.27 5.09 16.16
C ARG A 119 -14.33 5.30 14.97
N ILE A 120 -14.40 6.48 14.35
CA ILE A 120 -13.45 6.89 13.30
C ILE A 120 -12.18 7.45 13.95
N LEU A 121 -11.03 6.87 13.59
CA LEU A 121 -9.71 7.30 14.09
C LEU A 121 -8.97 8.13 13.04
N GLY A 122 -8.30 9.20 13.49
CA GLY A 122 -7.35 9.96 12.68
C GLY A 122 -5.93 9.43 12.88
N LYS A 123 -5.19 9.22 11.78
CA LYS A 123 -3.72 9.07 11.87
C LYS A 123 -3.12 10.46 12.02
N LEU A 124 -2.75 10.85 13.24
CA LEU A 124 -1.84 11.98 13.45
C LEU A 124 -0.50 11.62 12.80
N LEU A 125 -0.09 12.37 11.77
CA LEU A 125 1.27 12.29 11.22
C LEU A 125 2.26 13.09 12.08
N ASP A 126 2.03 13.14 13.39
CA ASP A 126 2.94 13.74 14.36
C ASP A 126 3.65 12.63 15.11
N TRP A 127 4.97 12.75 15.11
CA TRP A 127 6.01 11.92 15.73
C TRP A 127 5.85 11.69 17.26
N PHE A 128 4.69 11.99 17.87
CA PHE A 128 4.53 12.14 19.31
C PHE A 128 3.52 11.22 20.00
N ILE A 129 3.25 10.02 19.48
CA ILE A 129 2.61 8.96 20.29
C ILE A 129 3.36 7.63 20.13
N PHE A 130 4.64 7.64 20.45
CA PHE A 130 5.22 6.61 21.31
C PHE A 130 5.57 7.32 22.62
N CYS A 131 4.66 7.30 23.59
CA CYS A 131 4.98 7.62 24.97
C CYS A 131 4.42 6.50 25.84
N HIS A 132 5.37 5.70 26.32
CA HIS A 132 5.46 4.79 27.46
C HIS A 132 4.30 3.88 27.88
#